data_AF-A0A699WNI5-F1
#
_entry.id   AF-A0A699WNI5-F1
#
_cell.length_a   1.000
_cell.length_b   1.000
_cell.length_c   1.000
_cell.angle_alpha   90.00
_cell.angle_beta   90.00
_cell.angle_gamma   90.00
#
_symmetry.space_group_name_H-M   'P 1'
#
loop_
_entity.id
_entity.type
_entity.pdbx_description
1 polymer ?
#
loop_
_entity_poly.entity_id
_entity_poly.type
_entity_poly.pdbx_seq_one_letter_code
_entity_poly.pdbx_strand_id
1 'polypeptide(L)'
;APDVILIGEIRDRETMEHALAFADTGHLAISTLHANNANQALDRIINFFPEDRRPQLLHDLGNNLKAFVSQRLVKTKDGKRRAAVEVMLGTPTIRDLIHRNELTELKGIMEKSTNLGMQTFDNAL
;
A
#
# COMPACT_ATOMS: atom_id res chain seq x y z
N ALA A 1 5.95 18.90 -17.05
CA ALA A 1 5.76 17.46 -16.82
C ALA A 1 4.49 17.28 -16.00
N PRO A 2 3.78 16.14 -16.07
CA PRO A 2 2.57 15.93 -15.25
C PRO A 2 2.93 15.90 -13.75
N ASP A 3 2.06 16.39 -12.88
CA ASP A 3 2.30 16.32 -11.42
C ASP A 3 1.81 14.99 -10.82
N VAL A 4 0.83 14.36 -11.48
CA VAL A 4 0.15 13.14 -11.02
C VAL A 4 -0.02 12.18 -12.21
N ILE A 5 0.20 10.89 -11.97
CA ILE A 5 0.06 9.83 -12.96
C ILE A 5 -0.83 8.73 -12.39
N LEU A 6 -1.87 8.36 -13.13
CA LEU A 6 -2.67 7.18 -12.85
C LEU A 6 -2.16 6.02 -13.70
N ILE A 7 -1.54 5.04 -13.05
CA ILE A 7 -1.19 3.74 -13.62
C ILE A 7 -2.36 2.83 -13.31
N GLY A 8 -2.76 1.98 -14.26
CA GLY A 8 -3.94 1.11 -14.12
C GLY A 8 -3.85 0.11 -12.96
N GLU A 9 -4.02 -1.17 -13.26
CA GLU A 9 -3.85 -2.22 -12.26
C GLU A 9 -2.43 -2.79 -12.34
N ILE A 10 -1.72 -2.83 -11.22
CA ILE A 10 -0.44 -3.55 -11.13
C ILE A 10 -0.74 -5.04 -10.95
N ARG A 11 -0.41 -5.81 -11.99
CA ARG A 11 -0.58 -7.28 -12.00
C ARG A 11 0.72 -8.05 -12.09
N ASP A 12 1.80 -7.37 -12.43
CA ASP A 12 3.11 -7.94 -12.72
C ASP A 12 4.25 -7.01 -12.31
N ARG A 13 5.47 -7.54 -12.41
CA ARG A 13 6.73 -6.86 -12.09
C ARG A 13 6.95 -5.63 -12.95
N GLU A 14 6.72 -5.73 -14.25
CA GLU A 14 7.00 -4.66 -15.22
C GLU A 14 6.16 -3.42 -14.92
N THR A 15 4.85 -3.60 -14.68
CA THR A 15 3.96 -2.49 -14.31
C THR A 15 4.36 -1.85 -12.98
N MET A 16 4.80 -2.65 -12.00
CA MET A 16 5.30 -2.14 -10.71
C MET A 16 6.60 -1.35 -10.88
N GLU A 17 7.54 -1.83 -11.69
CA GLU A 17 8.81 -1.13 -11.98
C GLU A 17 8.56 0.23 -12.61
N HIS A 18 7.60 0.35 -13.53
CA HIS A 18 7.17 1.64 -14.07
C HIS A 18 6.60 2.56 -12.99
N ALA A 19 5.75 2.04 -12.10
CA ALA A 19 5.18 2.83 -11.01
C ALA A 19 6.24 3.40 -10.07
N LEU A 20 7.24 2.59 -9.70
CA LEU A 20 8.37 3.03 -8.89
C LEU A 20 9.21 4.08 -9.61
N ALA A 21 9.52 3.88 -10.90
CA ALA A 21 10.31 4.84 -11.67
C ALA A 21 9.64 6.23 -11.77
N PHE A 22 8.31 6.27 -11.92
CA PHE A 22 7.59 7.55 -11.90
C PHE A 22 7.60 8.19 -10.51
N ALA A 23 7.46 7.41 -9.45
CA ALA A 23 7.52 7.91 -8.08
C ALA A 23 8.92 8.48 -7.73
N ASP A 24 10.00 7.78 -8.12
CA ASP A 24 11.39 8.20 -7.91
C ASP A 24 11.72 9.53 -8.60
N THR A 25 11.09 9.79 -9.74
CA THR A 25 11.28 11.05 -10.50
C THR A 25 10.42 12.20 -9.98
N GLY A 26 9.72 12.00 -8.85
CA GLY A 26 8.99 13.04 -8.14
C GLY A 26 7.51 13.17 -8.52
N HIS A 27 6.96 12.24 -9.29
CA HIS A 27 5.54 12.23 -9.66
C HIS A 27 4.70 11.55 -8.60
N LEU A 28 3.47 12.02 -8.37
CA LEU A 28 2.50 11.24 -7.61
C LEU A 28 1.93 10.12 -8.49
N ALA A 29 2.47 8.91 -8.36
CA ALA A 29 1.96 7.72 -9.02
C ALA A 29 0.83 7.07 -8.20
N ILE A 30 -0.35 6.92 -8.80
CA ILE A 30 -1.51 6.26 -8.21
C ILE A 30 -1.79 5.00 -9.03
N SER A 31 -2.01 3.87 -8.36
CA SER A 31 -2.36 2.62 -9.01
C SER A 31 -3.29 1.77 -8.15
N THR A 32 -3.86 0.75 -8.77
CA THR A 32 -4.73 -0.23 -8.11
C THR A 32 -4.06 -1.60 -8.10
N LEU A 33 -4.37 -2.41 -7.09
CA LEU A 33 -3.87 -3.77 -6.97
C LEU A 33 -4.90 -4.63 -6.23
N HIS A 34 -5.03 -5.88 -6.66
CA HIS A 34 -5.96 -6.82 -6.05
C HIS A 34 -5.37 -7.45 -4.77
N ALA A 35 -5.69 -6.85 -3.63
CA ALA A 35 -5.36 -7.35 -2.29
C ALA A 35 -6.45 -6.98 -1.27
N ASN A 36 -6.54 -7.77 -0.20
CA ASN A 36 -7.60 -7.55 0.80
C ASN A 36 -7.26 -6.45 1.81
N ASN A 37 -5.97 -6.17 2.05
CA ASN A 37 -5.46 -5.20 3.03
C ASN A 37 -4.03 -4.76 2.64
N ALA A 38 -3.48 -3.79 3.36
CA ALA A 38 -2.15 -3.22 3.07
C ALA A 38 -1.02 -4.26 3.15
N ASN A 39 -1.06 -5.15 4.15
CA ASN A 39 -0.03 -6.20 4.31
C ASN A 39 -0.02 -7.16 3.12
N GLN A 40 -1.19 -7.67 2.73
CA GLN A 40 -1.33 -8.56 1.57
C GLN A 40 -0.97 -7.86 0.25
N ALA A 41 -1.20 -6.55 0.15
CA ALA A 41 -0.80 -5.77 -1.02
C ALA A 41 0.72 -5.75 -1.15
N LEU A 42 1.44 -5.49 -0.06
CA LEU A 42 2.90 -5.50 -0.03
C LEU A 42 3.46 -6.91 -0.30
N ASP A 43 2.93 -7.95 0.35
CA ASP A 43 3.33 -9.34 0.08
C ASP A 43 3.16 -9.69 -1.40
N ARG A 44 2.04 -9.28 -2.01
CA ARG A 44 1.78 -9.51 -3.44
C ARG A 44 2.81 -8.80 -4.31
N ILE A 45 3.14 -7.55 -4.01
CA ILE A 45 4.15 -6.78 -4.76
C ILE A 45 5.51 -7.47 -4.65
N ILE A 46 5.93 -7.90 -3.45
CA ILE A 46 7.20 -8.59 -3.23
C ILE A 46 7.27 -9.88 -4.06
N ASN A 47 6.16 -10.60 -4.18
CA ASN A 47 6.09 -11.84 -4.94
C ASN A 47 6.15 -11.66 -6.47
N PHE A 48 6.05 -10.42 -6.98
CA PHE A 48 6.36 -10.17 -8.40
C PHE A 48 7.87 -10.22 -8.70
N PHE A 49 8.72 -10.10 -7.67
CA PHE A 49 10.16 -9.97 -7.83
C PHE A 49 10.90 -11.23 -7.35
N PRO A 50 11.95 -11.64 -8.07
CA PRO A 50 12.84 -12.71 -7.61
C PRO A 50 13.62 -12.27 -6.37
N GLU A 51 14.07 -13.24 -5.56
CA GLU A 51 14.63 -12.98 -4.23
C GLU A 51 15.84 -12.03 -4.23
N ASP A 52 16.68 -12.11 -5.26
CA ASP A 52 17.85 -11.25 -5.46
C ASP A 52 17.49 -9.77 -5.67
N ARG A 53 16.28 -9.48 -6.18
CA ARG A 53 15.79 -8.12 -6.40
C ARG A 53 14.95 -7.56 -5.25
N ARG A 54 14.52 -8.39 -4.30
CA ARG A 54 13.65 -7.96 -3.18
C ARG A 54 14.28 -6.87 -2.30
N PRO A 55 15.58 -6.90 -1.95
CA PRO A 55 16.18 -5.84 -1.15
C PRO A 55 16.06 -4.46 -1.81
N GLN A 56 16.30 -4.40 -3.13
CA GLN A 56 16.16 -3.17 -3.90
C GLN A 56 14.70 -2.71 -3.94
N LEU A 57 13.77 -3.62 -4.25
CA LEU A 57 12.34 -3.34 -4.25
C LEU A 57 11.85 -2.75 -2.91
N LEU A 58 12.25 -3.36 -1.79
CA LEU A 58 11.84 -2.92 -0.46
C LEU A 58 12.39 -1.52 -0.15
N HIS A 59 13.63 -1.26 -0.54
CA HIS A 59 14.23 0.07 -0.41
C HIS A 59 13.41 1.12 -1.17
N ASP A 60 13.08 0.85 -2.43
CA ASP A 60 12.36 1.76 -3.31
C ASP A 60 10.91 1.95 -2.86
N LEU A 61 10.23 0.88 -2.45
CA LEU A 61 8.89 0.95 -1.84
C LEU A 61 8.91 1.80 -0.57
N GLY A 62 9.83 1.56 0.35
CA GLY A 62 9.91 2.31 1.60
C GLY A 62 10.14 3.80 1.38
N ASN A 63 10.91 4.18 0.36
CA ASN A 63 11.18 5.58 0.05
C ASN A 63 10.00 6.29 -0.63
N ASN A 64 9.28 5.58 -1.50
CA ASN A 64 8.29 6.19 -2.38
C ASN A 64 6.84 6.03 -1.92
N LEU A 65 6.53 5.00 -1.15
CA LEU A 65 5.16 4.70 -0.73
C LEU A 65 4.58 5.86 0.11
N LYS A 66 3.49 6.45 -0.35
CA LYS A 66 2.76 7.50 0.39
C LYS A 66 1.62 6.93 1.23
N ALA A 67 0.85 6.00 0.69
CA ALA A 67 -0.22 5.33 1.40
C ALA A 67 -0.65 4.05 0.68
N PHE A 68 -1.26 3.14 1.45
CA PHE A 68 -2.15 2.10 0.93
C PHE A 68 -3.57 2.37 1.43
N VAL A 69 -4.53 2.34 0.51
CA VAL A 69 -5.96 2.43 0.82
C VAL A 69 -6.62 1.14 0.34
N SER A 70 -7.05 0.32 1.29
CA SER A 70 -7.73 -0.95 1.00
C SER A 70 -9.23 -0.78 1.21
N GLN A 71 -10.04 -1.25 0.27
CA GLN A 71 -11.49 -1.06 0.30
C GLN A 71 -12.24 -2.37 0.15
N ARG A 72 -13.31 -2.56 0.94
CA ARG A 72 -14.27 -3.66 0.80
C ARG A 72 -15.69 -3.12 0.84
N LEU A 73 -16.59 -3.67 0.03
CA LEU A 73 -18.01 -3.35 0.11
C LEU A 73 -18.71 -4.32 1.06
N VAL A 74 -19.24 -3.81 2.16
CA VAL A 74 -19.99 -4.59 3.16
C VAL A 74 -21.47 -4.30 3.07
N LYS A 75 -22.30 -5.30 3.38
CA LYS A 75 -23.75 -5.12 3.47
C LYS A 75 -24.10 -4.30 4.70
N THR A 76 -24.97 -3.31 4.53
CA THR A 76 -25.48 -2.49 5.62
C THR A 76 -26.80 -3.06 6.17
N LYS A 77 -27.21 -2.62 7.36
CA LYS A 77 -28.47 -3.07 8.01
C LYS A 77 -29.72 -2.77 7.18
N ASP A 78 -29.69 -1.72 6.34
CA ASP A 78 -30.76 -1.36 5.40
C ASP A 78 -30.68 -2.13 4.06
N GLY A 79 -29.84 -3.17 3.96
CA GLY A 79 -29.71 -4.03 2.79
C GLY A 79 -28.88 -3.44 1.64
N LYS A 80 -28.32 -2.24 1.80
CA LYS A 80 -27.43 -1.60 0.82
C LYS A 80 -25.98 -2.06 1.00
N ARG A 81 -25.04 -1.36 0.34
CA ARG A 81 -23.59 -1.56 0.48
C ARG A 81 -22.91 -0.26 0.93
N ARG A 82 -21.91 -0.39 1.79
CA ARG A 82 -21.01 0.70 2.19
C ARG A 82 -19.57 0.25 2.06
N ALA A 83 -18.68 1.18 1.70
CA ALA A 83 -17.25 0.93 1.72
C ALA A 83 -16.75 0.91 3.18
N ALA A 84 -16.19 -0.21 3.59
CA ALA A 84 -15.26 -0.27 4.70
C ALA A 84 -13.86 -0.03 4.14
N VAL A 85 -13.07 0.82 4.80
CA VAL A 85 -11.77 1.27 4.30
C VAL A 85 -10.72 1.09 5.38
N GLU A 86 -9.57 0.55 4.99
CA GLU A 86 -8.34 0.56 5.76
C GLU A 86 -7.36 1.54 5.09
N VAL A 87 -6.69 2.35 5.92
CA VAL A 87 -5.73 3.37 5.49
C VAL A 87 -4.43 3.18 6.24
N MET A 88 -3.37 2.86 5.49
CA MET A 88 -1.99 2.85 5.96
C MET A 88 -1.25 4.02 5.33
N LEU A 89 -0.59 4.86 6.13
CA LEU A 89 0.22 5.97 5.64
C LEU A 89 1.70 5.62 5.64
N GLY A 90 2.45 6.09 4.65
CA GLY A 90 3.91 5.91 4.54
C GLY A 90 4.69 6.81 5.50
N THR A 91 4.48 6.64 6.81
CA THR A 91 5.24 7.36 7.84
C THR A 91 6.68 6.84 7.91
N PRO A 92 7.62 7.59 8.55
CA PRO A 92 8.99 7.10 8.74
C PRO A 92 9.04 5.70 9.38
N THR A 93 8.18 5.42 10.36
CA THR A 93 8.10 4.09 10.99
C THR A 93 7.65 3.00 10.01
N ILE A 94 6.65 3.27 9.16
CA ILE A 94 6.18 2.31 8.15
C ILE A 94 7.27 2.07 7.10
N ARG A 95 7.96 3.14 6.67
CA ARG A 95 9.13 3.05 5.77
C ARG A 95 10.20 2.12 6.34
N ASP A 96 10.58 2.33 7.60
CA ASP A 96 11.60 1.52 8.26
C ASP A 96 11.20 0.04 8.36
N LEU A 97 9.93 -0.25 8.64
CA LEU A 97 9.39 -1.61 8.66
C LEU A 97 9.44 -2.26 7.27
N ILE A 98 9.11 -1.53 6.21
CA ILE A 98 9.21 -2.01 4.83
C ILE A 98 10.67 -2.31 4.48
N HIS A 99 11.60 -1.41 4.81
CA HIS A 99 13.04 -1.60 4.58
C HIS A 99 13.58 -2.86 5.26
N ARG A 100 13.10 -3.19 6.47
CA ARG A 100 13.49 -4.40 7.20
C ARG A 100 12.69 -5.65 6.84
N ASN A 101 11.72 -5.54 5.92
CA ASN A 101 10.77 -6.61 5.58
C ASN A 101 9.95 -7.12 6.78
N GLU A 102 9.64 -6.25 7.75
CA GLU A 102 8.90 -6.56 8.98
C GLU A 102 7.39 -6.26 8.80
N LEU A 103 6.78 -6.81 7.74
CA LEU A 103 5.42 -6.43 7.32
C LEU A 103 4.31 -6.84 8.30
N THR A 104 4.57 -7.81 9.17
CA THR A 104 3.62 -8.27 10.20
C THR A 104 3.30 -7.18 11.21
N GLU A 105 4.26 -6.28 11.47
CA GLU A 105 4.14 -5.22 12.47
C GLU A 105 3.30 -4.03 12.00
N LEU A 106 3.07 -3.90 10.69
CA LEU A 106 2.35 -2.76 10.09
C LEU A 106 0.96 -2.57 10.69
N LYS A 107 0.23 -3.67 10.95
CA LYS A 107 -1.11 -3.60 11.55
C LYS A 107 -1.06 -2.98 12.94
N GLY A 108 -0.12 -3.41 13.79
CA GLY A 108 0.04 -2.87 15.13
C GLY A 108 0.43 -1.39 15.13
N ILE A 109 1.19 -0.93 14.13
CA ILE A 109 1.49 0.49 13.94
C ILE A 109 0.24 1.28 13.53
N MET A 110 -0.58 0.76 12.61
CA MET A 110 -1.83 1.41 12.20
C MET A 110 -2.79 1.59 13.38
N GLU A 111 -2.93 0.57 14.23
CA GLU A 111 -3.80 0.62 15.42
C GLU A 111 -3.36 1.70 16.42
N LYS A 112 -2.05 1.92 16.57
CA LYS A 112 -1.48 2.93 17.48
C LYS A 112 -1.47 4.34 16.88
N SER A 113 -1.65 4.49 15.57
CA SER A 113 -1.43 5.74 14.83
C SER A 113 -2.73 6.35 14.28
N THR A 114 -3.86 6.09 14.93
CA THR A 114 -5.19 6.59 14.52
C THR A 114 -5.27 8.11 14.50
N ASN A 115 -4.54 8.78 15.39
CA ASN A 115 -4.39 10.23 15.43
C ASN A 115 -3.75 10.84 14.17
N LEU A 116 -2.96 10.04 13.43
CA LEU A 116 -2.38 10.45 12.15
C LEU A 116 -3.31 10.16 10.96
N GLY A 117 -4.50 9.61 11.20
CA GLY A 117 -5.46 9.24 10.16
C GLY A 117 -5.29 7.81 9.63
N MET A 118 -4.48 6.97 10.28
CA MET A 118 -4.46 5.54 9.97
C MET A 118 -5.71 4.84 10.52
N GLN A 119 -6.14 3.78 9.85
CA GLN A 119 -7.33 3.03 10.23
C GLN A 119 -7.21 1.60 9.73
N THR A 120 -7.43 0.62 10.61
CA THR A 120 -7.57 -0.80 10.22
C THR A 120 -9.01 -1.11 9.80
N PHE A 121 -9.21 -2.21 9.08
CA PHE A 121 -10.56 -2.71 8.80
C PHE A 121 -11.37 -3.00 10.07
N ASP A 122 -10.73 -3.51 11.12
CA ASP A 122 -11.39 -3.82 12.40
C ASP A 122 -11.97 -2.56 13.05
N ASN A 123 -11.32 -1.41 12.89
CA ASN A 123 -11.81 -0.11 13.35
C ASN A 123 -12.86 0.51 12.40
N ALA A 124 -12.96 0.02 11.15
CA ALA A 124 -13.85 0.55 10.13
C ALA A 124 -15.23 -0.13 10.08
N LEU A 125 -15.36 -1.31 10.67
CA LEU A 125 -16.55 -2.16 10.65
C LEU A 125 -17.34 -2.04 11.96
#